data_AF-A0A1R1L664-F1
#
_entry.id   AF-A0A1R1L664-F1
#
_cell.length_a   1.000
_cell.length_b   1.000
_cell.length_c   1.000
_cell.angle_alpha   90.00
_cell.angle_beta   90.00
_cell.angle_gamma   90.00
#
_symmetry.space_group_name_H-M   'P 1'
#
loop_
_entity.id
_entity.type
_entity.pdbx_description
1 polymer ?
#
loop_
_entity_poly.entity_id
_entity_poly.type
_entity_poly.pdbx_seq_one_letter_code
_entity_poly.pdbx_strand_id
1 'polypeptide(L)'
;MPEGMTFKKRKIAVLGAGVIGQVYAARLHEAGADVTLLARGKRLAELQAHGVRYRCEYPGLEERIVPVPVADIAEPFEVDVVLVAVRSQDLRVALEAVARMGKPIVVTLMHLGGQRAELERTVDP
;
A
#
# COMPACT_ATOMS: atom_id res chain seq x y z
N MET A 1 -25.00 -6.92 16.47
CA MET A 1 -24.15 -7.51 15.41
C MET A 1 -24.45 -9.01 15.39
N PRO A 2 -24.73 -9.66 14.26
CA PRO A 2 -25.06 -11.09 14.25
C PRO A 2 -23.82 -11.89 14.67
N GLU A 3 -24.02 -12.83 15.59
CA GLU A 3 -22.99 -13.73 16.10
C GLU A 3 -22.56 -14.71 15.00
N GLY A 4 -21.25 -14.84 14.75
CA GLY A 4 -20.67 -15.90 13.89
C GLY A 4 -19.89 -15.47 12.66
N MET A 5 -19.80 -14.18 12.32
CA MET A 5 -18.92 -13.72 11.23
C MET A 5 -17.49 -13.50 11.73
N THR A 6 -16.64 -14.53 11.62
CA THR A 6 -15.19 -14.37 11.75
C THR A 6 -14.65 -13.74 10.47
N PHE A 7 -14.38 -12.43 10.48
CA PHE A 7 -13.65 -11.80 9.38
C PHE A 7 -12.19 -12.29 9.42
N LYS A 8 -11.76 -13.01 8.38
CA LYS A 8 -10.33 -13.30 8.19
C LYS A 8 -9.58 -11.97 8.14
N LYS A 9 -8.57 -11.79 9.01
CA LYS A 9 -7.69 -10.63 8.97
C LYS A 9 -7.01 -10.60 7.61
N ARG A 10 -7.34 -9.61 6.78
CA ARG A 10 -6.78 -9.48 5.43
C ARG A 10 -5.40 -8.83 5.47
N LYS A 11 -4.46 -9.39 4.72
CA LYS A 11 -3.14 -8.82 4.49
C LYS A 11 -3.23 -7.77 3.38
N ILE A 12 -2.75 -6.56 3.67
CA ILE A 12 -2.81 -5.41 2.77
C ILE A 12 -1.39 -5.00 2.38
N ALA A 13 -1.10 -4.93 1.09
CA ALA A 13 0.09 -4.25 0.59
C ALA A 13 -0.28 -2.83 0.11
N VAL A 14 0.58 -1.86 0.41
CA VAL A 14 0.50 -0.52 -0.18
C VAL A 14 1.66 -0.35 -1.15
N LEU A 15 1.37 -0.35 -2.44
CA LEU A 15 2.32 -0.11 -3.52
C LEU A 15 2.52 1.40 -3.72
N GLY A 16 3.72 1.89 -3.39
CA GLY A 16 4.11 3.27 -3.61
C GLY A 16 4.33 4.03 -2.31
N ALA A 17 5.58 4.08 -1.85
CA ALA A 17 5.99 4.77 -0.64
C ALA A 17 6.17 6.31 -0.79
N GLY A 18 5.31 6.92 -1.62
CA GLY A 18 5.14 8.37 -1.73
C GLY A 18 4.26 8.93 -0.61
N VAL A 19 3.76 10.15 -0.77
CA VAL A 19 2.93 10.83 0.24
C VAL A 19 1.64 10.05 0.51
N ILE A 20 0.88 9.71 -0.54
CA ILE A 20 -0.41 9.02 -0.41
C ILE A 20 -0.23 7.64 0.24
N GLY A 21 0.65 6.80 -0.30
CA GLY A 21 0.83 5.45 0.23
C GLY A 21 1.30 5.43 1.69
N GLN A 22 2.16 6.36 2.08
CA GLN A 22 2.57 6.49 3.48
C GLN A 22 1.41 6.84 4.41
N VAL A 23 0.58 7.83 4.05
CA VAL A 23 -0.55 8.24 4.89
C VAL A 23 -1.53 7.07 5.07
N TYR A 24 -1.89 6.38 3.98
CA TYR A 24 -2.79 5.23 4.08
C TYR A 24 -2.18 4.06 4.86
N ALA A 25 -0.92 3.71 4.59
CA ALA A 25 -0.26 2.63 5.31
C ALA A 25 -0.15 2.92 6.81
N ALA A 26 0.20 4.15 7.19
CA ALA A 26 0.27 4.57 8.58
C ALA A 26 -1.10 4.53 9.27
N ARG A 27 -2.14 5.08 8.65
CA ARG A 27 -3.50 5.08 9.22
C ARG A 27 -4.09 3.68 9.34
N LEU A 28 -3.88 2.82 8.33
CA LEU A 28 -4.31 1.43 8.37
C LEU A 28 -3.59 0.65 9.48
N HIS A 29 -2.27 0.88 9.64
CA HIS A 29 -1.48 0.26 10.69
C HIS A 29 -1.95 0.70 12.09
N GLU A 30 -2.16 2.00 12.30
CA GLU A 30 -2.70 2.55 13.55
C GLU A 30 -4.10 1.99 13.87
N ALA A 31 -4.90 1.66 12.86
CA ALA A 31 -6.20 1.00 13.02
C ALA A 31 -6.10 -0.52 13.29
N GLY A 32 -4.89 -1.09 13.36
CA GLY A 32 -4.65 -2.50 13.66
C GLY A 32 -4.72 -3.43 12.43
N ALA A 33 -4.80 -2.88 11.21
CA ALA A 33 -4.77 -3.67 9.99
C ALA A 33 -3.40 -4.34 9.79
N ASP A 34 -3.38 -5.51 9.15
CA ASP A 34 -2.15 -6.17 8.73
C ASP A 34 -1.70 -5.54 7.41
N VAL A 35 -0.88 -4.49 7.50
CA VAL A 35 -0.46 -3.68 6.36
C VAL A 35 1.05 -3.65 6.23
N THR A 36 1.54 -3.81 5.01
CA THR A 36 2.95 -3.63 4.64
C THR A 36 3.05 -2.54 3.56
N LEU A 37 3.96 -1.58 3.77
CA LEU A 37 4.30 -0.56 2.79
C LEU A 37 5.43 -1.07 1.89
N LEU A 38 5.22 -1.06 0.57
CA LEU A 38 6.22 -1.51 -0.39
C LEU A 38 7.02 -0.31 -0.92
N ALA A 39 8.34 -0.40 -0.78
CA ALA A 39 9.31 0.61 -1.19
C ALA A 39 10.48 -0.04 -1.95
N ARG A 40 11.45 0.76 -2.40
CA ARG A 40 12.67 0.26 -3.03
C ARG A 40 13.85 1.20 -2.79
N GLY A 41 15.07 0.67 -2.88
CA GLY A 41 16.31 1.44 -2.86
C GLY A 41 16.44 2.34 -1.61
N LYS A 42 16.89 3.58 -1.81
CA LYS A 42 17.09 4.54 -0.69
C LYS A 42 15.82 4.73 0.15
N ARG A 43 14.65 4.74 -0.49
CA ARG A 43 13.39 4.99 0.21
C ARG A 43 13.01 3.86 1.17
N LEU A 44 13.31 2.62 0.79
CA LEU A 44 13.12 1.45 1.66
C LEU A 44 13.97 1.58 2.93
N ALA A 45 15.27 1.85 2.78
CA ALA A 45 16.18 2.00 3.91
C ALA A 45 15.76 3.15 4.86
N GLU A 46 15.37 4.31 4.30
CA GLU A 46 14.87 5.44 5.10
C GLU A 46 13.64 5.07 5.93
N LEU A 47 12.69 4.36 5.33
CA LEU A 47 11.45 3.98 6.01
C LEU A 47 11.64 2.87 7.04
N GLN A 48 12.53 1.92 6.78
CA GLN A 48 12.90 0.90 7.77
C GLN A 48 13.63 1.50 8.98
N ALA A 49 14.47 2.51 8.77
CA ALA A 49 15.23 3.17 9.84
C ALA A 49 14.39 4.16 10.66
N HIS A 50 13.46 4.87 10.03
CA HIS A 50 12.78 6.02 10.66
C HIS A 50 11.26 5.88 10.75
N GLY A 51 10.69 4.81 10.20
CA GLY A 51 9.24 4.65 10.06
C GLY A 51 8.61 5.67 9.11
N VAL A 52 7.28 5.61 9.03
CA VAL A 52 6.48 6.58 8.28
C VAL A 52 6.26 7.82 9.14
N ARG A 53 6.60 8.99 8.61
CA ARG A 53 6.39 10.27 9.29
C ARG A 53 5.38 11.12 8.55
N TYR A 54 4.39 11.64 9.26
CA TYR A 54 3.43 12.58 8.71
C TYR A 54 2.98 13.61 9.75
N ARG A 55 2.59 14.79 9.28
CA ARG A 55 2.03 15.89 10.08
C ARG A 55 0.55 16.04 9.76
N CYS A 56 -0.26 16.27 10.78
CA CYS A 56 -1.65 16.66 10.63
C CYS A 56 -1.82 18.03 11.29
N GLU A 57 -2.45 18.97 10.60
CA GLU A 57 -2.72 20.31 11.16
C GLU A 57 -3.92 20.32 12.12
N TYR A 58 -4.43 19.14 12.48
CA TYR A 58 -5.46 19.01 13.50
C TYR A 58 -4.83 19.13 14.90
N PRO A 59 -5.40 19.94 15.82
CA PRO A 59 -4.87 20.12 17.16
C PRO A 59 -4.60 18.77 17.86
N GLY A 60 -3.38 18.59 18.38
CA GLY A 60 -2.94 17.36 19.05
C GLY A 60 -2.38 16.26 18.13
N LEU A 61 -2.20 16.51 16.82
CA LEU A 61 -1.64 15.55 15.84
C LEU A 61 -0.48 16.14 15.00
N GLU A 62 0.29 17.05 15.58
CA GLU A 62 1.28 17.92 14.91
C GLU A 62 2.44 17.15 14.25
N GLU A 63 2.82 15.98 14.77
CA GLU A 63 3.73 15.05 14.11
C GLU A 63 3.49 13.62 14.59
N ARG A 64 3.53 12.66 13.66
CA ARG A 64 3.34 11.25 13.92
C ARG A 64 4.44 10.45 13.26
N ILE A 65 5.04 9.55 14.04
CA ILE A 65 5.99 8.55 13.55
C ILE A 65 5.35 7.18 13.77
N VAL A 66 5.06 6.47 12.69
CA VAL A 66 4.37 5.18 12.72
C VAL A 66 5.32 4.09 12.20
N PRO A 67 5.61 3.05 12.99
CA PRO A 67 6.51 1.96 12.60
C PRO A 67 5.79 0.94 11.71
N VAL A 68 5.28 1.41 10.57
CA VAL A 68 4.63 0.54 9.58
C VAL A 68 5.64 -0.49 9.07
N PRO A 69 5.30 -1.79 8.98
CA PRO A 69 6.13 -2.78 8.31
C PRO A 69 6.45 -2.35 6.87
N VAL A 70 7.72 -2.44 6.47
CA VAL A 70 8.18 -2.02 5.13
C VAL A 70 9.02 -3.13 4.49
N ALA A 71 8.69 -3.46 3.25
CA ALA A 71 9.37 -4.50 2.47
C ALA A 71 9.78 -3.98 1.09
N ASP A 72 10.74 -4.67 0.45
CA ASP A 72 11.14 -4.37 -0.92
C ASP A 72 10.06 -4.85 -1.89
N ILE A 73 9.66 -3.98 -2.81
CA ILE A 73 8.73 -4.31 -3.91
C ILE A 73 9.25 -5.42 -4.84
N ALA A 74 10.56 -5.67 -4.86
CA ALA A 74 11.15 -6.73 -5.67
C ALA A 74 10.90 -8.13 -5.11
N GLU A 75 10.58 -8.24 -3.81
CA GLU A 75 10.34 -9.52 -3.15
C GLU A 75 8.90 -10.01 -3.42
N PRO A 76 8.70 -11.33 -3.56
CA PRO A 76 7.35 -11.90 -3.70
C PRO A 76 6.56 -11.66 -2.41
N PHE A 77 5.29 -11.28 -2.56
CA PHE A 77 4.44 -10.91 -1.44
C PHE A 77 3.02 -11.45 -1.63
N GLU A 78 2.57 -12.35 -0.76
CA GLU A 78 1.20 -12.85 -0.79
C GLU A 78 0.27 -11.97 0.06
N VAL A 79 -0.70 -11.35 -0.60
CA VAL A 79 -1.66 -10.43 0.05
C VAL A 79 -3.07 -10.63 -0.48
N ASP A 80 -4.06 -10.28 0.33
CA ASP A 80 -5.46 -10.33 -0.07
C ASP A 80 -5.88 -9.05 -0.81
N VAL A 81 -5.23 -7.91 -0.49
CA VAL A 81 -5.54 -6.59 -1.06
C VAL A 81 -4.25 -5.81 -1.37
N VAL A 82 -4.23 -5.14 -2.53
CA VAL A 82 -3.17 -4.20 -2.91
C VAL A 82 -3.74 -2.82 -3.16
N LEU A 83 -3.24 -1.82 -2.44
CA LEU A 83 -3.51 -0.41 -2.68
C LEU A 83 -2.41 0.18 -3.59
N VAL A 84 -2.76 0.58 -4.81
CA VAL A 84 -1.81 1.16 -5.77
C VAL A 84 -1.84 2.69 -5.63
N ALA A 85 -0.78 3.24 -5.04
CA ALA A 85 -0.61 4.66 -4.71
C ALA A 85 0.64 5.26 -5.39
N VAL A 86 0.93 4.85 -6.62
CA VAL A 86 2.02 5.38 -7.44
C VAL A 86 1.55 6.53 -8.35
N ARG A 87 2.49 7.24 -8.99
CA ARG A 87 2.15 8.23 -10.03
C ARG A 87 1.80 7.52 -11.33
N SER A 88 1.06 8.18 -12.22
CA SER A 88 0.59 7.61 -13.51
C SER A 88 1.71 7.03 -14.38
N GLN A 89 2.89 7.65 -14.39
CA GLN A 89 4.04 7.13 -15.14
C GLN A 89 4.63 5.83 -14.56
N ASP A 90 4.36 5.54 -13.28
CA ASP A 90 4.92 4.38 -12.57
C ASP A 90 3.92 3.20 -12.52
N LEU A 91 2.71 3.36 -13.08
CA LEU A 91 1.66 2.34 -12.99
C LEU A 91 2.12 1.01 -13.60
N ARG A 92 2.77 1.03 -14.77
CA ARG A 92 3.28 -0.17 -15.42
C ARG A 92 4.15 -1.02 -14.48
N VAL A 93 5.14 -0.36 -13.86
CA VAL A 93 6.08 -1.02 -12.96
C VAL A 93 5.38 -1.53 -11.70
N ALA A 94 4.37 -0.81 -11.21
CA ALA A 94 3.55 -1.27 -10.10
C ALA A 94 2.73 -2.52 -10.47
N LEU A 95 2.12 -2.55 -11.66
CA LEU A 95 1.35 -3.69 -12.15
C LEU A 95 2.20 -4.94 -12.35
N GLU A 96 3.45 -4.78 -12.81
CA GLU A 96 4.41 -5.89 -12.88
C GLU A 96 4.77 -6.47 -11.51
N ALA A 97 4.72 -5.66 -10.45
CA ALA A 97 4.85 -6.15 -9.08
C ALA A 97 3.58 -6.88 -8.62
N VAL A 98 2.39 -6.31 -8.90
CA VAL A 98 1.09 -6.93 -8.59
C VAL A 98 0.96 -8.33 -9.21
N ALA A 99 1.43 -8.51 -10.45
CA ALA A 99 1.39 -9.80 -11.14
C ALA A 99 2.16 -10.92 -10.39
N ARG A 100 3.05 -10.56 -9.45
CA ARG A 100 3.82 -11.50 -8.62
C ARG A 100 3.22 -11.72 -7.23
N MET A 101 2.08 -11.08 -6.93
CA MET A 101 1.45 -11.07 -5.59
C MET A 101 0.26 -12.04 -5.47
N GLY A 102 0.18 -13.04 -6.35
CA GLY A 102 -0.95 -13.97 -6.43
C GLY A 102 -2.16 -13.36 -7.14
N LYS A 103 -3.34 -13.40 -6.52
CA LYS A 103 -4.60 -12.82 -7.05
C LYS A 103 -5.26 -11.88 -6.03
N PRO A 104 -4.62 -10.75 -5.68
CA PRO A 104 -5.18 -9.81 -4.72
C PRO A 104 -6.33 -9.00 -5.34
N ILE A 105 -7.20 -8.45 -4.48
CA ILE A 105 -8.08 -7.35 -4.88
C ILE A 105 -7.22 -6.10 -5.06
N VAL A 106 -7.27 -5.50 -6.26
CA VAL A 106 -6.49 -4.30 -6.57
C VAL A 106 -7.36 -3.06 -6.46
N VAL A 107 -6.93 -2.09 -5.65
CA VAL A 107 -7.59 -0.80 -5.47
C VAL A 107 -6.62 0.31 -5.84
N THR A 108 -7.00 1.15 -6.79
CA THR A 108 -6.14 2.25 -7.24
C THR A 108 -6.49 3.55 -6.53
N LEU A 109 -5.50 4.23 -5.96
CA LEU A 109 -5.64 5.51 -5.27
C LEU A 109 -5.13 6.69 -6.12
N MET A 110 -5.09 6.49 -7.43
CA MET A 110 -4.53 7.41 -8.41
C MET A 110 -5.55 7.69 -9.50
N HIS A 111 -5.42 8.85 -10.14
CA HIS A 111 -6.16 9.12 -11.36
C HIS A 111 -5.60 8.26 -12.50
N LEU A 112 -6.39 7.31 -13.00
CA LEU A 112 -5.95 6.36 -14.02
C LEU A 112 -5.89 6.97 -15.43
N GLY A 113 -6.63 8.04 -15.70
CA GLY A 113 -6.75 8.60 -17.06
C GLY A 113 -7.09 7.50 -18.08
N GLY A 114 -6.31 7.44 -19.17
CA GLY A 114 -6.44 6.42 -20.23
C GLY A 114 -5.83 5.04 -19.92
N GLN A 115 -5.32 4.80 -18.71
CA GLN A 115 -4.56 3.57 -18.38
C GLN A 115 -5.42 2.42 -17.83
N ARG A 116 -6.76 2.57 -17.79
CA ARG A 116 -7.69 1.56 -17.26
C ARG A 116 -7.53 0.18 -17.93
N ALA A 117 -7.40 0.15 -19.26
CA ALA A 117 -7.26 -1.11 -20.00
C ALA A 117 -5.96 -1.86 -19.68
N GLU A 118 -4.92 -1.16 -19.22
CA GLU A 118 -3.67 -1.80 -18.78
C GLU A 118 -3.82 -2.47 -17.41
N LEU A 119 -4.53 -1.82 -16.49
CA LEU A 119 -4.88 -2.38 -15.20
C LEU A 119 -5.73 -3.65 -15.35
N GLU A 120 -6.82 -3.57 -16.13
CA GLU A 120 -7.76 -4.69 -16.30
C GLU A 120 -7.06 -5.94 -16.83
N ARG A 121 -6.21 -5.80 -17.87
CA ARG A 121 -5.42 -6.93 -18.42
C ARG A 121 -4.47 -7.59 -17.44
N THR A 122 -4.03 -6.88 -16.39
CA THR A 122 -3.09 -7.43 -15.40
C THR A 122 -3.83 -8.13 -14.26
N VAL A 123 -4.97 -7.57 -13.85
CA VAL A 123 -5.70 -8.02 -12.66
C VAL A 123 -6.75 -9.09 -13.00
N ASP A 124 -7.26 -9.10 -14.22
CA ASP A 124 -8.24 -10.07 -14.74
C ASP A 124 -7.81 -10.58 -16.14
N PRO A 125 -6.77 -11.44 -16.20
CA PRO A 125 -6.19 -11.93 -17.45
C PRO A 125 -7.02 -13.01 -18.16
#